data_AF-A0A1V3A1N1-F1
#
_entry.id   AF-A0A1V3A1N1-F1
#
_cell.length_a   1.000
_cell.length_b   1.000
_cell.length_c   1.000
_cell.angle_alpha   90.00
_cell.angle_beta   90.00
_cell.angle_gamma   90.00
#
_symmetry.space_group_name_H-M   'P 1'
#
loop_
_entity.id
_entity.type
_entity.pdbx_description
1 polymer ?
#
loop_
_entity_poly.entity_id
_entity_poly.type
_entity_poly.pdbx_seq_one_letter_code
_entity_poly.pdbx_strand_id
1 'polypeptide(L)'
;MFGIFGPRPARQMERFRARYTGRSLVVHQGFSGDWLEELLKQPGGGGHFRIDSRRLPAGQRPTPVEWLVQTHILPLDLPQPLFLDIREDVVLARHLVRGEHVVHPSEIAWFLEELDERHHARLEFVGNEDMRAEVGIPVEDNEALSMLEHLGL
;
A
#
# COMPACT_ATOMS: atom_id res chain seq x y z
N MET A 1 -34.34 13.21 0.36
CA MET A 1 -34.08 12.25 1.45
C MET A 1 -33.29 11.09 0.84
N PHE A 2 -31.96 11.20 0.78
CA PHE A 2 -31.10 10.25 0.05
C PHE A 2 -30.49 9.22 1.02
N GLY A 3 -30.60 7.94 0.66
CA GLY A 3 -30.40 6.79 1.54
C GLY A 3 -28.96 6.57 2.02
N ILE A 4 -28.85 6.33 3.32
CA ILE A 4 -27.63 6.04 4.09
C ILE A 4 -27.30 4.53 3.96
N PHE A 5 -27.00 4.06 2.76
CA PHE A 5 -26.59 2.66 2.54
C PHE A 5 -25.17 2.57 1.97
N GLY A 6 -24.23 3.29 2.58
CA GLY A 6 -22.82 2.91 2.55
C GLY A 6 -22.61 1.63 3.37
N PRO A 7 -21.60 0.81 3.04
CA PRO A 7 -21.27 -0.34 3.88
C PRO A 7 -20.87 0.17 5.28
N ARG A 8 -21.34 -0.50 6.35
CA ARG A 8 -20.99 -0.13 7.73
C ARG A 8 -19.47 -0.22 7.89
N PRO A 9 -18.76 0.86 8.29
CA PRO A 9 -17.30 0.88 8.41
C PRO A 9 -16.75 -0.33 9.19
N ALA A 10 -17.35 -0.64 10.34
CA ALA A 10 -17.04 -1.84 11.13
C ALA A 10 -16.93 -3.13 10.31
N ARG A 11 -17.92 -3.35 9.44
CA ARG A 11 -18.03 -4.58 8.65
C ARG A 11 -17.02 -4.61 7.51
N GLN A 12 -16.67 -3.46 6.93
CA GLN A 12 -15.65 -3.42 5.88
C GLN A 12 -14.27 -3.65 6.45
N MET A 13 -13.96 -3.04 7.58
CA MET A 13 -12.71 -3.25 8.30
C MET A 13 -12.55 -4.72 8.73
N GLU A 14 -13.59 -5.31 9.33
CA GLU A 14 -13.59 -6.73 9.71
C GLU A 14 -13.29 -7.64 8.51
N ARG A 15 -14.01 -7.44 7.39
CA ARG A 15 -13.80 -8.22 6.16
C ARG A 15 -12.43 -7.98 5.53
N PHE A 16 -11.90 -6.77 5.64
CA PHE A 16 -10.57 -6.44 5.19
C PHE A 16 -9.53 -7.21 6.01
N ARG A 17 -9.54 -7.07 7.34
CA ARG A 17 -8.60 -7.75 8.24
C ARG A 17 -8.65 -9.27 8.05
N ALA A 18 -9.85 -9.85 8.03
CA ALA A 18 -10.04 -11.29 7.83
C ALA A 18 -9.46 -11.81 6.49
N ARG A 19 -9.37 -10.96 5.47
CA ARG A 19 -8.88 -11.36 4.15
C ARG A 19 -7.41 -11.00 3.92
N TYR A 20 -6.93 -9.90 4.50
CA TYR A 20 -5.66 -9.30 4.10
C TYR A 20 -4.59 -9.27 5.20
N THR A 21 -4.91 -9.56 6.46
CA THR A 21 -3.88 -9.72 7.50
C THR A 21 -2.86 -10.80 7.11
N GLY A 22 -1.58 -10.48 7.28
CA GLY A 22 -0.45 -11.31 6.86
C GLY A 22 -0.16 -11.27 5.36
N ARG A 23 -0.71 -10.29 4.63
CA ARG A 23 -0.52 -10.13 3.17
C ARG A 23 0.05 -8.77 2.85
N SER A 24 0.68 -8.70 1.68
CA SER A 24 1.16 -7.44 1.10
C SER A 24 0.32 -7.02 -0.09
N LEU A 25 0.15 -5.71 -0.24
CA LEU A 25 -0.56 -5.07 -1.34
C LEU A 25 0.37 -4.12 -2.08
N VAL A 26 0.19 -4.00 -3.40
CA VAL A 26 0.71 -2.88 -4.19
C VAL A 26 -0.49 -2.09 -4.68
N VAL A 27 -0.64 -0.87 -4.17
CA VAL A 27 -1.67 0.09 -4.57
C VAL A 27 -1.11 0.95 -5.70
N HIS A 28 -1.82 1.01 -6.83
CA HIS A 28 -1.30 1.66 -8.04
C HIS A 28 -2.41 2.34 -8.86
N GLN A 29 -2.04 3.31 -9.69
CA GLN A 29 -2.95 3.93 -10.67
C GLN A 29 -2.84 3.32 -12.08
N GLY A 30 -2.17 2.17 -12.16
CA GLY A 30 -1.69 1.53 -13.37
C GLY A 30 -0.19 1.29 -13.26
N PHE A 31 0.29 0.25 -13.92
CA PHE A 31 1.74 0.03 -14.07
C PHE A 31 2.15 0.43 -15.49
N SER A 32 3.33 1.00 -15.64
CA SER A 32 3.89 1.31 -16.96
C SER A 32 4.43 0.03 -17.62
N GLY A 33 4.11 -0.17 -18.89
CA GLY A 33 4.74 -1.16 -19.78
C GLY A 33 4.97 -2.53 -19.13
N ASP A 34 6.23 -2.98 -19.15
CA ASP A 34 6.66 -4.32 -18.73
C ASP A 34 6.86 -4.46 -17.21
N TRP A 35 6.61 -3.42 -16.41
CA TRP A 35 6.90 -3.45 -14.96
C TRP A 35 6.20 -4.61 -14.24
N LEU A 36 4.94 -4.87 -14.61
CA LEU A 36 4.19 -6.00 -14.04
C LEU A 36 4.80 -7.34 -14.48
N GLU A 37 5.26 -7.44 -15.72
CA GLU A 37 5.92 -8.64 -16.21
C GLU A 37 7.22 -8.91 -15.44
N GLU A 38 8.01 -7.85 -15.23
CA GLU A 38 9.24 -7.92 -14.44
C GLU A 38 9.00 -8.28 -12.98
N LEU A 39 7.93 -7.75 -12.35
CA LEU A 39 7.54 -8.14 -11.00
C LEU A 39 7.24 -9.65 -10.92
N LEU A 40 6.50 -10.19 -11.88
CA LEU A 40 6.14 -11.61 -11.88
C LEU A 40 7.36 -12.53 -12.10
N LYS A 41 8.45 -12.03 -12.67
CA LYS A 41 9.73 -12.75 -12.79
C LYS A 41 10.50 -12.80 -11.46
N GLN A 42 10.24 -11.89 -10.52
CA GLN A 42 10.94 -11.85 -9.24
C GLN A 42 10.45 -12.92 -8.26
N PRO A 43 11.34 -13.48 -7.43
CA PRO A 43 10.93 -14.32 -6.30
C PRO A 43 9.93 -13.57 -5.40
N GLY A 44 8.76 -14.15 -5.19
CA GLY A 44 7.72 -13.53 -4.34
C GLY A 44 6.91 -12.41 -5.01
N GLY A 45 7.25 -11.96 -6.22
CA GLY A 45 6.54 -10.86 -6.89
C GLY A 45 5.08 -11.18 -7.23
N GLY A 46 4.76 -12.46 -7.45
CA GLY A 46 3.37 -12.95 -7.57
C GLY A 46 2.59 -12.96 -6.25
N GLY A 47 3.25 -12.79 -5.11
CA GLY A 47 2.66 -12.83 -3.77
C GLY A 47 1.93 -11.55 -3.35
N HIS A 48 2.16 -10.45 -4.06
CA HIS A 48 1.54 -9.17 -3.74
C HIS A 48 0.17 -9.02 -4.43
N PHE A 49 -0.85 -8.69 -3.65
CA PHE A 49 -2.15 -8.30 -4.21
C PHE A 49 -2.02 -6.93 -4.87
N ARG A 50 -2.47 -6.80 -6.12
CA ARG A 50 -2.41 -5.54 -6.86
C ARG A 50 -3.77 -4.87 -6.81
N ILE A 51 -3.81 -3.66 -6.27
CA ILE A 51 -5.05 -2.91 -6.05
C ILE A 51 -5.01 -1.63 -6.87
N ASP A 52 -5.94 -1.51 -7.80
CA ASP A 52 -6.13 -0.29 -8.56
C ASP A 52 -6.75 0.79 -7.67
N SER A 53 -6.07 1.92 -7.52
CA SER A 53 -6.48 3.03 -6.67
C SER A 53 -7.34 4.06 -7.41
N ARG A 54 -7.56 3.91 -8.72
CA ARG A 54 -8.35 4.85 -9.50
C ARG A 54 -9.78 4.91 -8.97
N ARG A 55 -10.40 6.08 -9.16
CA ARG A 55 -11.74 6.35 -8.64
C ARG A 55 -12.74 5.31 -9.15
N LEU A 56 -13.49 4.72 -8.24
CA LEU A 56 -14.53 3.76 -8.59
C LEU A 56 -15.68 4.43 -9.38
N PRO A 57 -16.26 3.74 -10.37
CA PRO A 57 -17.46 4.19 -11.05
C PRO A 57 -18.61 4.52 -10.10
N ALA A 58 -19.42 5.52 -10.46
CA ALA A 58 -20.58 5.91 -9.67
C ALA A 58 -21.58 4.73 -9.52
N GLY A 59 -22.05 4.51 -8.29
CA GLY A 59 -23.00 3.43 -7.97
C GLY A 59 -22.37 2.06 -7.71
N GLN A 60 -21.07 1.88 -7.94
CA GLN A 60 -20.36 0.66 -7.57
C GLN A 60 -20.12 0.61 -6.05
N ARG A 61 -20.44 -0.53 -5.43
CA ARG A 61 -20.10 -0.78 -4.02
C ARG A 61 -18.63 -1.22 -3.94
N PRO A 62 -17.79 -0.54 -3.14
CA PRO A 62 -16.39 -0.94 -3.00
C PRO A 62 -16.28 -2.30 -2.31
N THR A 63 -15.33 -3.12 -2.78
CA THR A 63 -14.80 -4.25 -2.00
C THR A 63 -14.15 -3.74 -0.71
N PRO A 64 -13.90 -4.60 0.28
CA PRO A 64 -13.27 -4.18 1.55
C PRO A 64 -11.94 -3.46 1.37
N VAL A 65 -11.10 -3.94 0.43
CA VAL A 65 -9.79 -3.33 0.15
C VAL A 65 -9.91 -2.01 -0.61
N GLU A 66 -10.81 -1.92 -1.59
CA GLU A 66 -11.05 -0.64 -2.29
C GLU A 66 -11.60 0.41 -1.33
N TRP A 67 -12.52 0.02 -0.43
CA TRP A 67 -13.02 0.91 0.61
C TRP A 67 -11.89 1.41 1.50
N LEU A 68 -11.01 0.51 1.98
CA LEU A 68 -9.89 0.89 2.84
C LEU A 68 -8.90 1.80 2.11
N VAL A 69 -8.56 1.48 0.87
CA VAL A 69 -7.65 2.30 0.05
C VAL A 69 -8.22 3.71 -0.13
N GLN A 70 -9.49 3.83 -0.53
CA GLN A 70 -10.12 5.13 -0.75
C GLN A 70 -10.30 5.94 0.55
N THR A 71 -10.52 5.26 1.68
CA THR A 71 -10.87 5.92 2.96
C THR A 71 -9.66 6.27 3.81
N HIS A 72 -8.62 5.42 3.83
CA HIS A 72 -7.50 5.55 4.77
C HIS A 72 -6.14 5.68 4.09
N ILE A 73 -5.96 5.14 2.87
CA ILE A 73 -4.65 5.13 2.21
C ILE A 73 -4.45 6.34 1.29
N LEU A 74 -5.40 6.59 0.37
CA LEU A 74 -5.31 7.73 -0.54
C LEU A 74 -5.23 9.10 0.16
N PRO A 75 -5.93 9.33 1.30
CA PRO A 75 -5.80 10.59 2.04
C PRO A 75 -4.41 10.86 2.63
N LEU A 76 -3.50 9.87 2.64
CA LEU A 76 -2.11 10.08 3.06
C LEU A 76 -1.29 10.86 2.03
N ASP A 77 -1.80 11.00 0.79
CA ASP A 77 -1.15 11.74 -0.31
C ASP A 77 0.28 11.27 -0.62
N LEU A 78 0.55 9.97 -0.42
CA LEU A 78 1.84 9.36 -0.75
C LEU A 78 1.97 9.11 -2.25
N PRO A 79 3.19 9.22 -2.83
CA PRO A 79 3.44 8.83 -4.22
C PRO A 79 3.04 7.38 -4.50
N GLN A 80 2.64 7.10 -5.74
CA GLN A 80 2.24 5.77 -6.19
C GLN A 80 3.17 5.25 -7.29
N PRO A 81 3.41 3.92 -7.35
CA PRO A 81 2.75 2.86 -6.56
C PRO A 81 3.21 2.79 -5.11
N LEU A 82 2.31 2.35 -4.24
CA LEU A 82 2.50 2.24 -2.80
C LEU A 82 2.50 0.77 -2.39
N PHE A 83 3.53 0.35 -1.66
CA PHE A 83 3.55 -0.94 -1.00
C PHE A 83 2.87 -0.83 0.37
N LEU A 84 2.01 -1.79 0.69
CA LEU A 84 1.37 -1.93 1.98
C LEU A 84 1.66 -3.31 2.57
N ASP A 85 2.22 -3.36 3.76
CA ASP A 85 2.31 -4.57 4.57
C ASP A 85 1.20 -4.60 5.60
N ILE A 86 0.28 -5.57 5.48
CA ILE A 86 -0.91 -5.65 6.34
C ILE A 86 -0.65 -6.65 7.46
N ARG A 87 -0.47 -6.13 8.68
CA ARG A 87 -0.21 -6.93 9.88
C ARG A 87 -1.49 -7.09 10.71
N GLU A 88 -1.34 -7.68 11.89
CA GLU A 88 -2.47 -7.94 12.79
C GLU A 88 -3.06 -6.66 13.39
N ASP A 89 -2.18 -5.73 13.76
CA ASP A 89 -2.45 -4.49 14.49
C ASP A 89 -2.16 -3.21 13.68
N VAL A 90 -1.37 -3.33 12.62
CA VAL A 90 -0.88 -2.18 11.85
C VAL A 90 -0.83 -2.44 10.35
N VAL A 91 -0.89 -1.36 9.57
CA VAL A 91 -0.49 -1.33 8.17
C VAL A 91 0.72 -0.43 8.01
N LEU A 92 1.81 -0.96 7.47
CA LEU A 92 2.98 -0.17 7.11
C LEU A 92 2.92 0.20 5.63
N ALA A 93 3.23 1.44 5.30
CA ALA A 93 3.16 1.97 3.94
C ALA A 93 4.47 2.64 3.52
N ARG A 94 4.98 2.26 2.35
CA ARG A 94 6.15 2.88 1.71
C ARG A 94 5.96 2.95 0.20
N HIS A 95 6.30 4.07 -0.44
CA HIS A 95 6.11 4.21 -1.88
C HIS A 95 7.29 3.60 -2.63
N LEU A 96 7.03 3.15 -3.86
CA LEU A 96 8.00 2.50 -4.73
C LEU A 96 8.38 3.46 -5.87
N VAL A 97 8.76 4.69 -5.50
CA VAL A 97 9.12 5.76 -6.45
C VAL A 97 10.47 6.35 -6.06
N ARG A 98 11.34 6.52 -7.05
CA ARG A 98 12.64 7.17 -6.99
C ARG A 98 12.67 8.33 -7.99
N GLY A 99 12.73 9.56 -7.49
CA GLY A 99 12.55 10.75 -8.31
C GLY A 99 11.20 10.69 -9.04
N GLU A 100 11.23 10.67 -10.37
CA GLU A 100 10.02 10.58 -11.21
C GLU A 100 9.71 9.15 -11.70
N HIS A 101 10.49 8.15 -11.28
CA HIS A 101 10.40 6.78 -11.81
C HIS A 101 9.94 5.80 -10.75
N VAL A 102 9.16 4.80 -11.18
CA VAL A 102 8.83 3.65 -10.33
C VAL A 102 10.09 2.80 -10.14
N VAL A 103 10.34 2.40 -8.90
CA VAL A 103 11.43 1.48 -8.53
C VAL A 103 11.33 0.19 -9.35
N HIS A 104 12.46 -0.32 -9.81
CA HIS A 104 12.46 -1.55 -10.61
C HIS A 104 12.04 -2.75 -9.73
N PRO A 105 11.24 -3.72 -10.21
CA PRO A 105 10.73 -4.79 -9.35
C PRO A 105 11.79 -5.62 -8.62
N SER A 106 12.98 -5.78 -9.20
CA SER A 106 14.11 -6.47 -8.55
C SER A 106 14.65 -5.75 -7.31
N GLU A 107 14.38 -4.45 -7.18
CA GLU A 107 14.86 -3.62 -6.08
C GLU A 107 13.85 -3.56 -4.92
N ILE A 108 12.59 -3.99 -5.14
CA ILE A 108 11.52 -3.92 -4.14
C ILE A 108 11.94 -4.63 -2.85
N ALA A 109 12.62 -5.78 -2.95
CA ALA A 109 13.07 -6.54 -1.78
C ALA A 109 13.84 -5.69 -0.77
N TRP A 110 14.71 -4.79 -1.22
CA TRP A 110 15.47 -3.89 -0.34
C TRP A 110 14.57 -2.90 0.41
N PHE A 111 13.52 -2.40 -0.24
CA PHE A 111 12.54 -1.53 0.41
C PHE A 111 11.73 -2.28 1.48
N LEU A 112 11.48 -3.58 1.25
CA LEU A 112 10.71 -4.43 2.16
C LEU A 112 11.51 -4.83 3.40
N GLU A 113 12.80 -5.12 3.23
CA GLU A 113 13.71 -5.47 4.33
C GLU A 113 13.78 -4.36 5.39
N GLU A 114 13.64 -3.10 4.96
CA GLU A 114 13.74 -1.94 5.84
C GLU A 114 12.38 -1.43 6.33
N LEU A 115 11.26 -2.03 5.92
CA LEU A 115 9.93 -1.42 6.09
C LEU A 115 9.56 -1.15 7.56
N ASP A 116 10.08 -1.96 8.48
CA ASP A 116 9.89 -1.76 9.92
C ASP A 116 10.46 -0.41 10.41
N GLU A 117 11.61 -0.02 9.88
CA GLU A 117 12.35 1.17 10.29
C GLU A 117 12.12 2.36 9.36
N ARG A 118 11.87 2.08 8.08
CA ARG A 118 11.78 3.05 6.98
C ARG A 118 10.44 2.93 6.26
N HIS A 119 9.37 3.26 6.95
CA HIS A 119 8.03 3.46 6.38
C HIS A 119 7.69 4.95 6.32
N HIS A 120 6.84 5.37 5.37
CA HIS A 120 6.31 6.74 5.34
C HIS A 120 5.08 6.90 6.21
N ALA A 121 4.28 5.83 6.34
CA ALA A 121 3.13 5.85 7.21
C ALA A 121 2.94 4.52 7.94
N ARG A 122 2.57 4.64 9.21
CA ARG A 122 2.14 3.55 10.08
C ARG A 122 0.68 3.78 10.43
N LEU A 123 -0.21 2.90 10.00
CA LEU A 123 -1.65 3.02 10.29
C LEU A 123 -2.07 1.95 11.28
N GLU A 124 -2.38 2.35 12.51
CA GLU A 124 -2.84 1.45 13.56
C GLU A 124 -4.35 1.30 13.52
N PHE A 125 -4.85 0.07 13.68
CA PHE A 125 -6.30 -0.15 13.77
C PHE A 125 -6.84 0.43 15.09
N VAL A 126 -7.79 1.36 15.02
CA VAL A 126 -8.45 1.94 16.19
C VAL A 126 -9.86 1.37 16.29
N GLY A 127 -10.00 0.35 17.13
CA GLY A 127 -11.23 -0.42 17.22
C GLY A 127 -11.52 -1.16 15.92
N ASN A 128 -12.79 -1.16 15.51
CA ASN A 128 -13.22 -1.90 14.32
C ASN A 128 -13.58 -1.00 13.13
N GLU A 129 -13.52 0.32 13.24
CA GLU A 129 -14.10 1.21 12.21
C GLU A 129 -13.09 2.14 11.57
N ASP A 130 -11.93 2.36 12.21
CA ASP A 130 -11.02 3.44 11.84
C ASP A 130 -9.55 3.03 11.96
N MET A 131 -8.68 3.86 11.40
CA MET A 131 -7.24 3.73 11.50
C MET A 131 -6.62 5.07 11.87
N ARG A 132 -5.67 5.05 12.80
CA ARG A 132 -4.86 6.22 13.13
C ARG A 132 -3.55 6.15 12.37
N ALA A 133 -3.31 7.12 11.50
CA ALA A 133 -2.07 7.26 10.77
C ALA A 133 -1.02 8.05 11.58
N GLU A 134 0.19 7.52 11.63
CA GLU A 134 1.41 8.16 12.08
C GLU A 134 2.35 8.31 10.88
N VAL A 135 3.00 9.47 10.79
CA VAL A 135 3.98 9.77 9.74
C VAL A 135 5.34 9.22 10.17
N GLY A 136 5.98 8.46 9.29
CA GLY A 136 7.33 7.96 9.48
C GLY A 136 8.37 8.86 8.80
N ILE A 137 9.20 8.28 7.94
CA ILE A 137 10.25 9.02 7.22
C ILE A 137 9.65 9.98 6.17
N PRO A 138 10.31 11.12 5.89
CA PRO A 138 9.89 12.04 4.81
C PRO A 138 9.74 11.32 3.47
N VAL A 139 8.81 11.77 2.64
CA VAL A 139 8.52 11.18 1.30
C VAL A 139 9.76 11.25 0.39
N GLU A 140 10.53 12.32 0.51
CA GLU A 140 11.78 12.52 -0.21
C GLU A 140 12.93 11.60 0.28
N ASP A 141 12.86 11.07 1.50
CA ASP A 141 13.84 10.14 2.07
C ASP A 141 13.40 8.69 1.86
N ASN A 142 13.25 8.28 0.59
CA ASN A 142 12.73 6.95 0.25
C ASN A 142 13.80 5.94 -0.18
N GLU A 143 15.07 6.33 -0.36
CA GLU A 143 16.08 5.38 -0.82
C GLU A 143 16.28 4.21 0.15
N ALA A 144 16.46 3.01 -0.40
CA ALA A 144 16.82 1.84 0.35
C ALA A 144 18.32 1.90 0.69
N LEU A 145 18.64 1.90 1.98
CA LEU A 145 20.01 1.95 2.47
C LEU A 145 20.78 0.69 2.08
N SER A 146 20.16 -0.49 2.14
CA SER A 146 20.75 -1.75 1.67
C SER A 146 21.20 -1.68 0.20
N MET A 147 20.48 -0.93 -0.63
CA MET A 147 20.88 -0.69 -2.02
C MET A 147 22.10 0.22 -2.12
N LEU A 148 22.14 1.31 -1.35
CA LEU A 148 23.28 2.23 -1.34
C LEU A 148 24.55 1.52 -0.87
N GLU A 149 24.45 0.71 0.19
CA GLU A 149 25.54 -0.13 0.68
C GLU A 149 26.03 -1.12 -0.39
N HIS A 150 25.11 -1.74 -1.13
CA HIS A 150 25.45 -2.63 -2.25
C HIS A 150 26.17 -1.91 -3.39
N LEU A 151 25.81 -0.65 -3.65
CA LEU A 151 26.43 0.20 -4.68
C LEU A 151 27.71 0.89 -4.20
N GLY A 152 28.06 0.78 -2.91
CA GLY A 152 29.22 1.42 -2.30
C GLY A 152 29.08 2.94 -2.15
N LEU A 153 27.85 3.43 -1.98
CA LEU A 153 27.50 4.85 -1.84
C LEU A 153 27.15 5.22 -0.40
#